data_AF-A0A554JSX0-F1
#
_entry.id   AF-A0A554JSX0-F1
#
_cell.length_a   1.000
_cell.length_b   1.000
_cell.length_c   1.000
_cell.angle_alpha   90.00
_cell.angle_beta   90.00
_cell.angle_gamma   90.00
#
_symmetry.space_group_name_H-M   'P 1'
#
loop_
_entity.id
_entity.type
_entity.pdbx_description
1 polymer ?
#
loop_
_entity_poly.entity_id
_entity_poly.type
_entity_poly.pdbx_seq_one_letter_code
_entity_poly.pdbx_strand_id
1 'polypeptide(L)'
;MFDNIICMTDSYKVAHWKQYQPGTEYIYSYLEPRSGGGLLQSCDRDTQNFVLKCSHTTVNGDGYDVFKRPVTDPMKNSKRGRLKLIKTECGTYATVPASAPGKDELVPVFRDGQILTSNMVEDMRARAELTS
;
A
#
# COMPACT_ATOMS: atom_id res chain seq x y z
N MET A 1 -21.38 0.91 11.00
CA MET A 1 -22.18 0.62 12.21
C MET A 1 -21.42 -0.39 13.05
N PHE A 2 -20.56 0.07 13.95
CA PHE A 2 -19.92 -0.73 15.02
C PHE A 2 -19.48 0.23 16.13
N ASP A 3 -20.46 0.82 16.83
CA ASP A 3 -20.18 1.85 17.86
C ASP A 3 -20.23 1.28 19.29
N ASN A 4 -20.47 -0.02 19.45
CA ASN A 4 -20.57 -0.65 20.77
C ASN A 4 -19.46 -1.69 20.98
N ILE A 5 -18.41 -1.26 21.67
CA ILE A 5 -17.25 -2.07 22.04
C ILE A 5 -17.61 -3.33 22.84
N ILE A 6 -18.74 -3.32 23.58
CA ILE A 6 -19.21 -4.46 24.37
C ILE A 6 -19.58 -5.63 23.45
N CYS A 7 -20.15 -5.35 22.28
CA CYS A 7 -20.56 -6.38 21.31
C CYS A 7 -19.39 -6.93 20.48
N MET A 8 -18.19 -6.36 20.61
CA MET A 8 -16.99 -6.78 19.86
C MET A 8 -16.13 -7.79 20.63
N THR A 9 -16.45 -8.07 21.90
CA THR A 9 -15.74 -9.05 22.71
C THR A 9 -16.46 -10.40 22.64
N ASP A 10 -15.70 -11.46 22.35
CA ASP A 10 -16.24 -12.81 22.34
C ASP A 10 -16.80 -13.18 23.72
N SER A 11 -18.06 -13.60 23.77
CA SER A 11 -18.83 -13.75 25.01
C SER A 11 -18.25 -14.80 25.96
N TYR A 12 -17.45 -15.74 25.45
CA TYR A 12 -16.76 -16.72 26.30
C TYR A 12 -15.79 -16.06 27.29
N LYS A 13 -15.29 -14.85 27.01
CA LYS A 13 -14.41 -14.11 27.91
C LYS A 13 -15.08 -13.78 29.26
N VAL A 14 -16.40 -13.61 29.27
CA VAL A 14 -17.19 -13.37 30.51
C VAL A 14 -17.37 -14.65 31.32
N ALA A 15 -17.29 -15.83 30.68
CA ALA A 15 -17.44 -17.14 31.32
C ALA A 15 -16.11 -17.88 31.55
N HIS A 16 -14.98 -17.32 31.11
CA HIS A 16 -13.66 -17.97 31.16
C HIS A 16 -13.24 -18.38 32.58
N TRP A 17 -13.71 -17.64 33.60
CA TRP A 17 -13.46 -17.97 35.00
C TRP A 17 -14.00 -19.34 35.42
N LYS A 18 -15.02 -19.87 34.74
CA LYS A 18 -15.56 -21.21 34.99
C LYS A 18 -14.62 -22.33 34.56
N GLN A 19 -13.58 -22.03 33.79
CA GLN A 19 -12.56 -22.99 33.35
C GLN A 19 -11.38 -23.07 34.33
N TYR A 20 -11.30 -22.19 35.33
CA TYR A 20 -10.24 -22.23 36.33
C TYR A 20 -10.46 -23.38 37.32
N GLN A 21 -9.38 -24.06 37.68
CA GLN A 21 -9.41 -25.16 38.64
C GLN A 21 -9.80 -24.61 40.04
N PRO A 22 -10.57 -25.37 40.86
CA PRO A 22 -10.86 -24.97 42.24
C PRO A 22 -9.57 -24.68 43.03
N GLY A 23 -9.53 -23.57 43.76
CA GLY A 23 -8.34 -23.14 44.51
C GLY A 23 -7.33 -22.30 43.72
N THR A 24 -7.67 -21.81 42.53
CA THR A 24 -6.82 -20.86 41.78
C THR A 24 -6.68 -19.53 42.53
N GLU A 25 -5.45 -19.15 42.91
CA GLU A 25 -5.15 -17.88 43.62
C GLU A 25 -4.57 -16.80 42.71
N TYR A 26 -3.80 -17.18 41.69
CA TYR A 26 -3.13 -16.26 40.76
C TYR A 26 -3.44 -16.60 39.31
N ILE A 27 -3.66 -15.58 38.48
CA ILE A 27 -3.90 -15.71 37.04
C ILE A 27 -2.96 -14.75 36.30
N TYR A 28 -2.32 -15.25 35.25
CA TYR A 28 -1.53 -14.45 34.32
C TYR A 28 -2.21 -14.49 32.95
N SER A 29 -2.45 -13.30 32.38
CA SER A 29 -2.98 -13.14 31.03
C SER A 29 -1.98 -12.37 30.18
N TYR A 30 -1.98 -12.60 28.87
CA TYR A 30 -1.25 -11.78 27.91
C TYR A 30 -2.20 -11.35 26.78
N LEU A 31 -1.85 -10.25 26.12
CA LEU A 31 -2.54 -9.78 24.93
C LEU A 31 -1.73 -10.22 23.71
N GLU A 32 -2.41 -10.86 22.76
CA GLU A 32 -1.85 -11.18 21.45
C GLU A 32 -2.63 -10.41 20.37
N PRO A 33 -1.95 -9.65 19.48
CA PRO A 33 -2.61 -9.14 18.29
C PRO A 33 -3.01 -10.32 17.40
N ARG A 34 -4.30 -10.46 17.09
CA ARG A 34 -4.77 -11.45 16.12
C ARG A 34 -4.97 -10.80 14.76
N SER A 35 -4.17 -11.24 13.79
CA SER A 35 -4.38 -10.95 12.37
C SER A 35 -5.43 -11.93 11.82
N GLY A 36 -6.65 -11.45 11.55
CA GLY A 36 -7.73 -12.23 10.97
C GLY A 36 -8.18 -11.69 9.60
N GLY A 37 -9.47 -11.84 9.29
CA GLY A 37 -10.07 -11.34 8.04
C GLY A 37 -9.80 -9.85 7.77
N GLY A 38 -9.69 -9.02 8.82
CA GLY A 38 -9.38 -7.59 8.67
C GLY A 38 -8.10 -7.29 7.88
N LEU A 39 -7.04 -8.08 8.05
CA LEU A 39 -5.77 -7.84 7.35
C LEU A 39 -5.84 -8.16 5.85
N LEU A 40 -6.63 -9.17 5.47
CA LEU A 40 -6.64 -9.71 4.10
C LEU A 40 -7.92 -9.38 3.32
N GLN A 41 -8.99 -8.97 4.01
CA GLN A 41 -10.34 -8.80 3.44
C GLN A 41 -10.93 -7.40 3.67
N SER A 42 -10.38 -6.59 4.59
CA SER A 42 -10.84 -5.21 4.82
C SER A 42 -10.05 -4.17 4.02
N CYS A 43 -9.52 -4.56 2.87
CA CYS A 43 -8.95 -3.65 1.89
C CYS A 43 -9.60 -3.86 0.52
N ASP A 44 -9.78 -2.77 -0.21
CA ASP A 44 -10.25 -2.74 -1.59
C ASP A 44 -9.30 -1.90 -2.47
N ARG A 45 -9.63 -1.76 -3.76
CA ARG A 45 -8.87 -0.95 -4.72
C ARG A 45 -8.69 0.51 -4.24
N ASP A 46 -9.71 1.06 -3.58
CA ASP A 46 -9.78 2.47 -3.21
C ASP A 46 -9.05 2.78 -1.91
N THR A 47 -8.80 1.76 -1.08
CA THR A 47 -8.09 1.89 0.21
C THR A 47 -6.75 2.64 0.07
N GLN A 48 -6.05 2.49 -1.05
CA GLN A 48 -4.82 3.21 -1.39
C GLN A 48 -4.95 4.05 -2.68
N ASN A 49 -6.18 4.24 -3.19
CA ASN A 49 -6.48 4.99 -4.42
C ASN A 49 -5.72 4.52 -5.68
N PHE A 50 -5.52 3.20 -5.84
CA PHE A 50 -4.85 2.67 -7.03
C PHE A 50 -5.69 2.91 -8.30
N VAL A 51 -5.03 3.47 -9.33
CA VAL A 51 -5.63 3.78 -10.64
C VAL A 51 -4.57 3.73 -11.74
N LEU A 52 -4.95 3.23 -12.92
CA LEU A 52 -4.17 3.29 -14.15
C LEU A 52 -4.71 4.42 -15.04
N LYS A 53 -3.82 5.28 -15.55
CA LYS A 53 -4.18 6.39 -16.45
C LYS A 53 -3.13 6.53 -17.55
N CYS A 54 -3.57 6.74 -18.79
CA CYS A 54 -2.68 7.15 -19.88
C CYS A 54 -2.20 8.58 -19.60
N SER A 55 -0.87 8.78 -19.59
CA SER A 55 -0.25 10.10 -19.40
C SER A 55 0.41 10.66 -20.66
N HIS A 56 0.70 9.82 -21.65
CA HIS A 56 1.41 10.18 -22.88
C HIS A 56 1.02 9.26 -24.03
N THR A 57 0.96 9.80 -25.25
CA THR A 57 0.79 9.04 -26.50
C THR A 57 1.76 9.54 -27.56
N THR A 58 2.08 8.70 -28.55
CA THR A 58 2.89 9.09 -29.71
C THR A 58 2.08 8.88 -30.98
N VAL A 59 1.95 9.92 -31.80
CA VAL A 59 1.21 9.89 -33.07
C VAL A 59 2.15 10.37 -34.17
N ASN A 60 2.41 9.53 -35.18
CA ASN A 60 3.34 9.84 -36.29
C ASN A 60 4.75 10.26 -35.86
N GLY A 61 5.21 9.79 -34.69
CA GLY A 61 6.52 10.17 -34.12
C GLY A 61 6.47 11.35 -33.17
N ASP A 62 5.38 12.13 -33.15
CA ASP A 62 5.20 13.26 -32.25
C ASP A 62 4.56 12.82 -30.92
N GLY A 63 5.12 13.28 -29.81
CA GLY A 63 4.65 12.96 -28.46
C GLY A 63 3.61 13.97 -27.95
N TYR A 64 2.54 13.46 -27.33
CA TYR A 64 1.45 14.25 -26.79
C TYR A 64 1.13 13.85 -25.35
N ASP A 65 0.92 14.86 -24.50
CA ASP A 65 0.46 14.67 -23.13
C ASP A 65 -1.03 14.35 -23.09
N VAL A 66 -1.39 13.29 -22.38
CA VAL A 66 -2.78 12.88 -22.15
C VAL A 66 -3.07 13.01 -20.66
N PHE A 67 -4.18 13.65 -20.27
CA PHE A 67 -4.57 13.72 -18.87
C PHE A 67 -6.05 14.01 -18.69
N LYS A 68 -6.59 13.59 -17.54
CA LYS A 68 -7.94 13.95 -17.10
C LYS A 68 -7.88 15.18 -16.20
N ARG A 69 -8.74 16.16 -16.47
CA ARG A 69 -8.95 17.33 -15.61
C ARG A 69 -10.46 17.64 -15.46
N PRO A 70 -11.18 16.93 -14.58
CA PRO A 70 -12.61 17.16 -14.39
C PRO A 70 -12.87 18.54 -13.77
N VAL A 71 -13.88 19.25 -14.28
CA VAL A 71 -14.25 20.58 -13.75
C VAL A 71 -14.83 20.46 -12.33
N THR A 72 -15.60 19.39 -12.07
CA THR A 72 -16.36 19.21 -10.82
C THR A 72 -15.57 18.52 -9.70
N ASP A 73 -14.39 17.97 -9.99
CA ASP A 73 -13.61 17.21 -9.01
C ASP A 73 -12.11 17.30 -9.32
N PRO A 74 -11.43 18.33 -8.76
CA PRO A 74 -9.99 18.52 -8.96
C PRO A 74 -9.12 17.39 -8.40
N MET A 75 -9.61 16.61 -7.41
CA MET A 75 -8.85 15.49 -6.84
C MET A 75 -8.63 14.36 -7.85
N LYS A 76 -9.45 14.32 -8.90
CA LYS A 76 -9.33 13.34 -9.99
C LYS A 76 -8.37 13.75 -11.10
N ASN A 77 -7.71 14.91 -10.97
CA ASN A 77 -6.66 15.36 -11.89
C ASN A 77 -5.55 14.30 -12.00
N SER A 78 -5.07 14.06 -13.21
CA SER A 78 -3.97 13.13 -13.45
C SER A 78 -2.67 13.84 -13.81
N LYS A 79 -1.55 13.18 -13.52
CA LYS A 79 -0.25 13.55 -14.08
C LYS A 79 -0.26 13.38 -15.61
N ARG A 80 0.68 14.04 -16.29
CA ARG A 80 0.81 14.07 -17.75
C ARG A 80 2.27 13.92 -18.17
N GLY A 81 2.48 13.42 -19.38
CA GLY A 81 3.78 13.18 -19.99
C GLY A 81 4.42 11.86 -19.60
N ARG A 82 5.66 11.66 -20.09
CA ARG A 82 6.55 10.60 -19.62
C ARG A 82 7.11 10.99 -18.25
N LEU A 83 7.00 10.09 -17.29
CA LEU A 83 7.31 10.35 -15.89
C LEU A 83 8.43 9.43 -15.41
N LYS A 84 9.15 9.89 -14.39
CA LYS A 84 10.08 9.10 -13.60
C LYS A 84 9.94 9.40 -12.11
N LEU A 85 10.47 8.51 -11.27
CA LEU A 85 10.52 8.70 -9.83
C LEU A 85 11.95 9.01 -9.43
N ILE A 86 12.18 10.05 -8.65
CA ILE A 86 13.50 10.37 -8.10
C ILE A 86 13.44 10.34 -6.58
N LYS A 87 14.55 9.95 -5.95
CA LYS A 87 14.78 10.21 -4.53
C LYS A 87 15.38 11.61 -4.38
N THR A 88 14.77 12.44 -3.54
CA THR A 88 15.22 13.80 -3.28
C THR A 88 16.40 13.79 -2.30
N GLU A 89 17.12 14.92 -2.20
CA GLU A 89 18.23 15.08 -1.26
C GLU A 89 17.80 14.90 0.20
N CYS A 90 16.56 15.25 0.55
CA CYS A 90 15.99 15.04 1.88
C CYS A 90 15.46 13.61 2.10
N GLY A 91 15.73 12.67 1.19
CA GLY A 91 15.36 11.27 1.32
C GLY A 91 13.90 10.94 0.99
N THR A 92 13.11 11.93 0.57
CA THR A 92 11.73 11.73 0.10
C THR A 92 11.70 11.33 -1.37
N TYR A 93 10.52 11.03 -1.92
CA TYR A 93 10.35 10.71 -3.34
C TYR A 93 9.53 11.78 -4.05
N ALA A 94 9.92 12.07 -5.30
CA ALA A 94 9.20 12.98 -6.17
C ALA A 94 8.99 12.35 -7.55
N THR A 95 7.76 12.48 -8.08
CA THR A 95 7.48 12.16 -9.48
C THR A 95 7.77 13.39 -10.33
N VAL A 96 8.63 13.24 -11.34
CA VAL A 96 9.08 14.33 -12.22
C VAL A 96 8.96 13.93 -13.69
N PRO A 97 9.00 14.89 -14.64
CA PRO A 97 9.12 14.56 -16.06
C PRO A 97 10.36 13.70 -16.32
N ALA A 98 10.27 12.76 -17.27
CA ALA A 98 11.36 11.85 -17.60
C ALA A 98 12.66 12.58 -18.02
N SER A 99 12.55 13.79 -18.57
CA SER A 99 13.66 14.65 -18.97
C SER A 99 14.32 15.41 -17.82
N ALA A 100 13.71 15.46 -16.62
CA ALA A 100 14.29 16.14 -15.46
C ALA A 100 15.63 15.49 -15.06
N PRO A 101 16.56 16.19 -14.37
CA PRO A 101 17.76 15.57 -13.83
C PRO A 101 17.44 14.55 -12.71
N GLY A 102 18.42 13.74 -12.34
CA GLY A 102 18.33 12.76 -11.24
C GLY A 102 18.14 11.31 -11.69
N LYS A 103 18.54 10.38 -10.82
CA LYS A 103 18.41 8.93 -11.05
C LYS A 103 16.93 8.54 -11.05
N ASP A 104 16.51 7.81 -12.08
CA ASP A 104 15.20 7.18 -12.10
C ASP A 104 15.21 5.95 -11.17
N GLU A 105 14.33 5.95 -10.19
CA GLU A 105 14.12 4.82 -9.27
C GLU A 105 13.13 3.80 -9.86
N LEU A 106 12.42 4.14 -10.94
CA LEU A 106 11.63 3.17 -11.69
C LEU A 106 12.57 2.31 -12.56
N VAL A 107 12.42 0.99 -12.45
CA VAL A 107 13.21 0.03 -13.21
C VAL A 107 12.32 -0.79 -14.15
N PRO A 108 12.77 -1.10 -15.37
CA PRO A 108 12.01 -1.96 -16.27
C PRO A 108 12.00 -3.39 -15.72
N VAL A 109 10.83 -3.89 -15.36
CA VAL A 109 10.64 -5.26 -14.85
C VAL A 109 10.15 -6.24 -15.92
N PHE A 110 9.58 -5.71 -17.01
CA PHE A 110 9.07 -6.47 -18.14
C PHE A 110 9.26 -5.67 -19.44
N ARG A 111 9.65 -6.34 -20.51
CA ARG A 111 9.79 -5.74 -21.85
C ARG A 111 9.60 -6.81 -22.91
N ASP A 112 8.77 -6.51 -23.91
CA ASP A 112 8.59 -7.32 -25.12
C ASP A 112 8.35 -8.82 -24.85
N GLY A 113 7.49 -9.14 -23.88
CA GLY A 113 7.17 -10.52 -23.53
C GLY A 113 8.09 -11.17 -22.48
N GLN A 114 9.15 -10.48 -22.06
CA GLN A 114 10.19 -11.03 -21.18
C GLN A 114 10.21 -10.36 -19.82
N ILE A 115 10.33 -11.16 -18.76
CA ILE A 115 10.59 -10.69 -17.39
C ILE A 115 12.07 -10.35 -17.29
N LEU A 116 12.39 -9.14 -16.84
CA LEU A 116 13.77 -8.62 -16.77
C LEU A 116 14.35 -8.67 -15.36
N THR A 117 13.52 -8.88 -14.34
CA THR A 117 13.94 -8.87 -12.95
C THR A 117 13.42 -10.09 -12.21
N SER A 118 14.24 -10.59 -11.29
CA SER A 118 13.85 -11.57 -10.28
C SER A 118 14.10 -10.97 -8.91
N ASN A 119 13.11 -11.03 -8.03
CA ASN A 119 13.24 -10.59 -6.65
C ASN A 119 12.89 -11.76 -5.73
N MET A 120 13.75 -12.05 -4.77
CA MET A 120 13.40 -12.98 -3.69
C MET A 120 12.55 -12.27 -2.64
N VAL A 121 11.75 -13.03 -1.90
CA VAL A 121 10.89 -12.46 -0.84
C VAL A 121 11.75 -11.79 0.24
N GLU A 122 12.93 -12.34 0.49
CA GLU A 122 13.96 -11.85 1.40
C GLU A 122 14.43 -10.45 1.00
N ASP A 123 14.69 -10.22 -0.29
CA ASP A 123 15.06 -8.90 -0.81
C ASP A 123 13.94 -7.88 -0.60
N MET A 124 12.69 -8.31 -0.79
CA MET A 124 11.52 -7.45 -0.57
C MET A 124 11.36 -7.08 0.90
N ARG A 125 11.56 -8.05 1.81
CA ARG A 125 11.52 -7.83 3.26
C ARG A 125 12.61 -6.86 3.70
N ALA A 126 13.85 -7.10 3.29
CA ALA A 126 14.99 -6.23 3.63
C ALA A 126 14.76 -4.78 3.16
N ARG A 127 14.14 -4.55 2.01
CA ARG A 127 13.78 -3.20 1.54
C ARG A 127 12.63 -2.55 2.31
N ALA A 128 11.72 -3.36 2.87
CA ALA A 128 10.54 -2.90 3.59
C ALA A 128 10.80 -2.71 5.10
N GLU A 129 11.97 -3.13 5.59
CA GLU A 129 12.38 -2.92 6.98
C GLU A 129 12.37 -1.42 7.30
N LEU A 130 11.76 -1.08 8.45
CA LEU A 130 11.77 0.28 8.95
C LEU A 130 13.21 0.60 9.35
N THR A 131 13.83 1.54 8.65
CA THR A 131 15.11 2.11 9.08
C THR A 131 14.90 2.78 10.44
N SER A 132 15.59 2.27 11.46
CA SER A 132 15.61 2.81 12.83
C SER A 132 16.21 4.19 12.90
#